data_AF-A0A7C7D4R5-F1
#
_entry.id   AF-A0A7C7D4R5-F1
#
_cell.length_a   1.000
_cell.length_b   1.000
_cell.length_c   1.000
_cell.angle_alpha   90.00
_cell.angle_beta   90.00
_cell.angle_gamma   90.00
#
_symmetry.space_group_name_H-M   'P 1'
#
loop_
_entity.id
_entity.type
_entity.pdbx_description
1 polymer ?
#
loop_
_entity_poly.entity_id
_entity_poly.type
_entity_poly.pdbx_seq_one_letter_code
_entity_poly.pdbx_strand_id
1 'polypeptide(L)' 'MEIMLAKTAGFCFGVNNAITTIFSLMEHTDKKIFTLGPIIHNQQMVNHLK' A
#
# COMPACT_ATOMS: atom_id res chain seq x y z
N MET A 1 10.32 29.50 3.89
CA MET A 1 8.99 28.85 3.91
C MET A 1 9.07 27.67 4.85
N GLU A 2 8.22 27.63 5.86
CA GLU A 2 8.14 26.51 6.82
C GLU A 2 7.06 25.52 6.37
N ILE A 3 7.37 24.22 6.37
CA ILE A 3 6.43 23.15 6.00
C ILE A 3 6.18 22.32 7.25
N MET A 4 4.91 22.23 7.69
CA MET A 4 4.50 21.42 8.84
C MET A 4 3.66 20.23 8.37
N LEU A 5 4.09 19.02 8.71
CA LEU A 5 3.36 17.79 8.42
C LEU A 5 2.34 17.48 9.53
N ALA A 6 1.11 17.12 9.16
CA ALA A 6 0.12 16.66 10.12
C ALA A 6 0.54 15.32 10.74
N LYS A 7 0.33 15.15 12.05
CA LYS A 7 0.68 13.91 12.77
C LYS A 7 0.01 12.65 12.23
N THR A 8 -1.16 12.80 11.62
CA THR A 8 -1.98 11.71 11.06
C THR A 8 -1.87 11.59 9.54
N ALA A 9 -0.93 12.33 8.91
CA ALA A 9 -0.75 12.26 7.47
C ALA A 9 -0.25 10.86 7.05
N GLY A 10 -0.93 10.27 6.07
CA GLY A 10 -0.56 8.97 5.51
C GLY A 10 -1.71 7.97 5.54
N PHE A 11 -1.37 6.69 5.58
CA PHE A 11 -2.34 5.61 5.57
C PHE A 11 -2.97 5.39 6.94
N CYS A 12 -4.28 5.13 6.95
CA CYS A 12 -4.94 4.59 8.13
C CYS A 12 -4.46 3.16 8.40
N PHE A 13 -4.74 2.65 9.60
CA PHE A 13 -4.38 1.29 10.00
C PHE A 13 -4.80 0.24 8.97
N GLY A 14 -6.03 0.30 8.46
CA GLY A 14 -6.55 -0.68 7.50
C GLY A 14 -5.78 -0.70 6.19
N VAL A 15 -5.47 0.48 5.64
CA VAL A 15 -4.67 0.59 4.42
C VAL A 15 -3.24 0.14 4.66
N ASN A 16 -2.63 0.53 5.79
CA ASN A 16 -1.27 0.12 6.12
C ASN A 16 -1.17 -1.41 6.25
N ASN A 17 -2.12 -2.03 6.95
CA ASN A 17 -2.17 -3.49 7.09
C ASN A 17 -2.32 -4.20 5.73
N ALA A 18 -3.18 -3.67 4.85
CA ALA A 18 -3.40 -4.23 3.52
C ALA A 18 -2.12 -4.17 2.65
N ILE A 19 -1.40 -3.05 2.67
CA ILE A 19 -0.16 -2.86 1.92
C ILE A 19 0.99 -3.71 2.48
N THR A 20 1.19 -3.72 3.80
CA THR A 20 2.23 -4.55 4.44
C THR A 20 2.01 -6.03 4.18
N THR A 21 0.74 -6.49 4.17
CA THR A 21 0.40 -7.88 3.84
C THR A 21 0.84 -8.25 2.43
N ILE A 22 0.59 -7.38 1.43
CA ILE A 22 1.04 -7.63 0.06
C ILE A 22 2.56 -7.71 -0.02
N PHE A 23 3.28 -6.76 0.58
CA PHE A 23 4.74 -6.77 0.53
C PHE A 23 5.34 -8.02 1.18
N SER A 24 4.83 -8.44 2.34
CA SER A 24 5.25 -9.68 2.98
C SER A 24 4.96 -10.91 2.10
N LEU A 25 3.79 -10.97 1.44
CA LEU A 25 3.51 -12.05 0.50
C LEU A 25 4.51 -12.07 -0.65
N MET A 26 4.82 -10.90 -1.24
CA MET A 26 5.80 -10.78 -2.33
C MET A 26 7.22 -11.19 -1.92
N GLU A 27 7.61 -10.96 -0.66
CA GLU A 27 8.91 -11.39 -0.13
C GLU A 27 9.01 -12.91 0.10
N HIS A 28 7.87 -13.59 0.28
CA HIS A 28 7.82 -15.00 0.68
C HIS A 28 7.26 -15.94 -0.40
N THR A 29 6.88 -15.43 -1.57
CA THR A 29 6.35 -16.26 -2.65
C THR A 29 6.73 -15.76 -4.04
N ASP A 30 7.12 -16.68 -4.92
CA ASP A 30 7.33 -16.40 -6.35
C ASP A 30 6.03 -16.51 -7.17
N LYS A 31 4.91 -16.79 -6.51
CA LYS A 31 3.61 -16.92 -7.18
C LYS A 31 3.02 -15.55 -7.50
N LYS A 32 2.29 -15.46 -8.61
CA LYS A 32 1.50 -14.26 -8.92
C LYS A 32 0.43 -14.04 -7.86
N ILE A 33 0.38 -12.83 -7.31
CA ILE A 33 -0.61 -12.39 -6.32
C ILE A 33 -1.67 -11.56 -7.05
N PHE A 34 -2.94 -11.77 -6.70
CA PHE A 34 -4.06 -11.05 -7.29
C PHE A 34 -4.94 -10.46 -6.18
N THR A 35 -5.42 -9.24 -6.40
CA THR A 35 -6.43 -8.59 -5.55
C THR A 35 -7.77 -8.53 -6.30
N LEU A 36 -8.88 -8.55 -5.57
CA LEU A 36 -10.21 -8.39 -6.15
C LEU A 36 -10.48 -6.90 -6.41
N GLY A 37 -9.93 -6.39 -7.52
CA GLY A 37 -9.92 -4.96 -7.84
C GLY A 37 -8.72 -4.22 -7.25
N PRO A 38 -8.65 -2.88 -7.37
CA PRO A 38 -7.55 -2.09 -6.81
C PRO A 38 -7.58 -2.15 -5.28
N ILE A 39 -6.46 -2.51 -4.64
CA ILE A 39 -6.40 -2.67 -3.18
C ILE A 39 -6.69 -1.36 -2.43
N ILE A 40 -6.31 -0.22 -3.02
CA ILE A 40 -6.67 1.12 -2.57
C ILE A 40 -6.84 2.05 -3.77
N HIS A 41 -7.57 3.16 -3.59
CA HIS A 41 -7.71 4.21 -4.58
C HIS A 41 -6.52 5.18 -4.58
N ASN A 42 -5.32 4.65 -4.79
CA ASN A 42 -4.10 5.41 -5.03
C ASN A 42 -3.44 4.82 -6.28
N GLN A 43 -3.51 5.55 -7.39
CA GLN A 43 -3.02 5.05 -8.68
C GLN A 43 -1.52 4.77 -8.67
N GLN A 44 -0.74 5.60 -7.99
CA GLN A 44 0.72 5.41 -7.89
C GLN A 44 1.05 4.12 -7.14
N MET A 45 0.35 3.87 -6.02
CA MET A 45 0.54 2.65 -5.24
C MET A 45 0.08 1.42 -6.02
N VAL A 46 -1.07 1.47 -6.69
CA VAL A 46 -1.56 0.36 -7.52
C VAL A 46 -0.59 0.06 -8.67
N ASN A 47 0.04 1.08 -9.26
CA ASN A 47 1.05 0.88 -10.30
C ASN A 47 2.37 0.32 -9.74
N HIS A 48 2.74 0.67 -8.51
CA HIS A 48 3.94 0.12 -7.85
C HIS A 48 3.80 -1.38 -7.52
N LEU A 49 2.57 -1.89 -7.35
CA LEU A 49 2.28 -3.30 -7.06
C LEU A 49 2.12 -4.17 -8.30
N LYS A 50 2.23 -3.61 -9.52
CA LYS A 50 2.16 -4.36 -10.78
C LYS A 50 3.55 -4.75 -11.25
#